data_AF-A0A553V169-F1
#
_entry.id   AF-A0A553V169-F1
#
_cell.length_a   1.000
_cell.length_b   1.000
_cell.length_c   1.000
_cell.angle_alpha   90.00
_cell.angle_beta   90.00
_cell.angle_gamma   90.00
#
_symmetry.space_group_name_H-M   'P 1'
#
loop_
_entity.id
_entity.type
_entity.pdbx_description
1 polymer ?
#
loop_
_entity_poly.entity_id
_entity_poly.type
_entity_poly.pdbx_seq_one_letter_code
_entity_poly.pdbx_strand_id
1 'polypeptide(L)'
;MGFTVLGESAGKLLHLPVPGSVLGLVLLWLALSVGAVRLSWLEAAADDLLGVLGLLFVPATVGFVNYLSAGAAWGWWLLVMLTGLLCGAGVTGLLTSRWLGEDQ
;
A
#
# COMPACT_ATOMS: atom_id res chain seq x y z
N MET A 1 -8.82 3.44 14.78
CA MET A 1 -8.24 4.05 16.00
C MET A 1 -7.56 3.02 16.90
N GLY A 2 -8.25 1.97 17.38
CA GLY A 2 -7.64 0.97 18.29
C GLY A 2 -6.37 0.29 17.72
N PHE A 3 -6.48 -0.33 16.54
CA PHE A 3 -5.35 -1.02 15.93
C PHE A 3 -4.20 -0.09 15.52
N THR A 4 -4.48 1.14 15.10
CA THR A 4 -3.44 2.11 14.71
C THR A 4 -2.64 2.62 15.91
N VAL A 5 -3.30 2.83 17.07
CA VAL A 5 -2.61 3.20 18.32
C VAL A 5 -1.77 2.05 18.86
N LEU A 6 -2.29 0.82 18.78
CA LEU A 6 -1.52 -0.39 19.13
C LEU A 6 -0.32 -0.58 18.20
N GLY A 7 -0.51 -0.37 16.90
CA GLY A 7 0.57 -0.41 15.90
C GLY A 7 1.64 0.65 16.13
N GLU A 8 1.25 1.88 16.48
CA GLU A 8 2.18 2.95 16.79
C GLU A 8 2.97 2.67 18.10
N SER A 9 2.30 2.11 19.10
CA SER A 9 2.94 1.70 20.37
C SER A 9 3.94 0.57 20.15
N ALA A 10 3.57 -0.43 19.35
CA ALA A 10 4.45 -1.53 18.95
C ALA A 10 5.63 -1.04 18.10
N GLY A 11 5.37 -0.14 17.14
CA GLY A 11 6.40 0.46 16.29
C GLY A 11 7.42 1.28 17.07
N LYS A 12 6.97 2.03 18.09
CA LYS A 12 7.85 2.77 19.01
C LYS A 12 8.69 1.83 19.89
N LEU A 13 8.14 0.72 20.36
CA LEU A 13 8.90 -0.27 21.14
C LEU A 13 9.98 -0.97 20.30
N LEU A 14 9.68 -1.32 19.06
CA LEU A 14 10.61 -2.03 18.17
C LEU A 14 11.52 -1.09 17.34
N HIS A 15 11.39 0.23 17.47
CA HIS A 15 12.13 1.23 16.66
C HIS A 15 12.01 0.99 15.14
N LEU A 16 10.84 0.58 14.66
CA LEU A 16 10.63 0.38 13.23
C LEU A 16 10.34 1.71 12.52
N PRO A 17 11.00 2.02 11.38
CA PRO A 17 10.74 3.22 10.58
C PRO A 17 9.48 3.05 9.72
N VAL A 18 8.37 2.63 10.32
CA VAL A 18 7.12 2.33 9.61
C VAL A 18 5.97 3.09 10.27
N PRO A 19 5.07 3.75 9.51
CA PRO A 19 3.91 4.44 10.07
C PRO A 19 3.04 3.48 10.89
N GLY A 20 2.54 3.95 12.04
CA GLY A 20 1.67 3.16 12.92
C GLY A 20 0.40 2.64 12.23
N SER A 21 -0.07 3.30 11.16
CA SER A 21 -1.19 2.84 10.32
C SER A 21 -0.90 1.52 9.60
N VAL A 22 0.32 1.34 9.09
CA VAL A 22 0.72 0.10 8.39
C VAL A 22 0.80 -1.05 9.39
N LEU A 23 1.40 -0.82 10.56
CA LEU A 23 1.43 -1.83 11.64
C LEU A 23 0.03 -2.14 12.16
N GLY A 24 -0.85 -1.15 12.24
CA GLY A 24 -2.25 -1.34 12.59
C GLY A 24 -3.01 -2.21 11.58
N LEU A 25 -2.73 -2.08 10.28
CA LEU A 25 -3.30 -2.95 9.24
C LEU A 25 -2.80 -4.40 9.37
N VAL A 26 -1.52 -4.61 9.68
CA VAL A 26 -0.97 -5.95 9.92
C VAL A 26 -1.62 -6.58 11.15
N LEU A 27 -1.77 -5.83 12.25
CA LEU A 27 -2.45 -6.30 13.46
C LEU A 27 -3.93 -6.63 13.20
N LEU A 28 -4.63 -5.80 12.43
CA LEU A 28 -6.00 -6.05 12.02
C LEU A 28 -6.11 -7.33 11.19
N TRP A 29 -5.20 -7.53 10.24
CA TRP A 29 -5.12 -8.74 9.43
C TRP A 29 -4.89 -9.99 10.30
N LEU A 30 -3.96 -9.93 11.26
CA LEU A 30 -3.75 -11.03 12.23
C LEU A 30 -5.01 -11.31 13.05
N ALA A 31 -5.71 -10.27 13.51
CA ALA A 31 -6.95 -10.41 14.28
C ALA A 31 -8.10 -11.02 13.43
N LEU A 32 -8.17 -10.72 12.13
CA LEU A 32 -9.08 -11.37 11.19
C LEU A 32 -8.70 -12.84 10.97
N SER A 33 -7.42 -13.14 10.77
CA SER A 33 -6.92 -14.51 10.53
C SER A 33 -7.18 -15.45 11.71
N VAL A 34 -7.15 -14.94 12.95
CA VAL A 34 -7.46 -15.70 14.17
C VAL A 34 -8.98 -15.77 14.44
N GLY A 35 -9.81 -15.06 13.65
CA GLY A 35 -11.26 -15.01 13.81
C GLY A 35 -11.74 -14.14 14.98
N ALA A 36 -10.84 -13.37 15.60
CA ALA A 36 -11.18 -12.45 16.70
C ALA A 36 -12.05 -11.27 16.22
N VAL A 37 -11.92 -10.90 14.94
CA VAL A 37 -12.71 -9.86 14.28
C VAL A 37 -13.38 -10.44 13.04
N ARG A 38 -14.68 -10.20 12.88
CA ARG A 38 -15.46 -10.64 11.72
C ARG A 38 -15.30 -9.66 10.55
N LEU A 39 -15.01 -10.18 9.36
CA LEU A 39 -14.82 -9.38 8.14
C LEU A 39 -16.01 -8.45 7.84
N SER A 40 -17.24 -8.93 8.07
CA SER A 40 -18.47 -8.18 7.83
C SER A 40 -18.60 -6.87 8.60
N TRP A 41 -17.85 -6.69 9.69
CA TRP A 41 -17.84 -5.44 10.46
C TRP A 41 -17.01 -4.36 9.80
N LEU A 42 -16.04 -4.75 8.96
CA LEU A 42 -15.14 -3.86 8.25
C LEU A 42 -15.57 -3.65 6.80
N GLU A 43 -16.21 -4.63 6.20
CA GLU A 43 -16.63 -4.66 4.79
C GLU A 43 -17.43 -3.41 4.40
N ALA A 44 -18.47 -3.06 5.16
CA ALA A 44 -19.28 -1.87 4.87
C ALA A 44 -18.44 -0.56 4.88
N ALA A 45 -17.54 -0.42 5.85
CA ALA A 45 -16.68 0.76 5.94
C ALA A 45 -15.60 0.78 4.85
N ALA A 46 -15.11 -0.39 4.44
CA ALA A 46 -14.15 -0.53 3.35
C ALA A 46 -14.80 -0.17 2.00
N ASP A 47 -16.03 -0.62 1.77
CA ASP A 47 -16.81 -0.30 0.56
C ASP A 47 -17.13 1.19 0.46
N ASP A 48 -17.53 1.83 1.57
CA ASP A 48 -17.73 3.28 1.62
C ASP A 48 -16.44 4.04 1.28
N LEU A 49 -15.30 3.58 1.80
CA LEU A 49 -13.99 4.18 1.53
C LEU A 49 -13.55 3.97 0.08
N LEU A 50 -13.85 2.80 -0.49
CA LEU A 50 -13.64 2.49 -1.91
C LEU A 50 -14.50 3.40 -2.79
N GLY A 51 -15.73 3.69 -2.39
CA GLY A 51 -16.64 4.61 -3.09
C GLY A 51 -16.07 6.03 -3.20
N VAL A 52 -15.32 6.47 -2.19
CA VAL A 52 -14.64 7.79 -2.20
C VAL A 52 -13.16 7.73 -2.59
N LEU A 53 -12.64 6.56 -2.99
CA LEU A 53 -11.23 6.38 -3.35
C LEU A 53 -10.81 7.33 -4.48
N GLY A 54 -11.69 7.56 -5.45
CA GLY A 54 -11.48 8.55 -6.52
C GLY A 54 -11.21 9.96 -5.97
N LEU A 55 -11.95 10.37 -4.92
CA LEU A 55 -11.75 11.65 -4.25
C LEU A 55 -10.42 11.68 -3.48
N LEU A 56 -9.97 10.57 -2.90
CA LEU A 56 -8.68 10.46 -2.22
C LEU A 56 -7.48 10.52 -3.19
N PHE A 57 -7.67 10.12 -4.45
CA PHE A 57 -6.65 10.27 -5.48
C PHE A 57 -6.47 11.71 -5.95
N VAL A 58 -7.48 12.57 -5.85
CA VAL A 58 -7.37 13.99 -6.24
C VAL A 58 -6.25 14.71 -5.47
N PRO A 59 -6.22 14.76 -4.12
CA PRO A 59 -5.14 15.40 -3.37
C PRO A 59 -3.77 14.73 -3.61
N ALA A 60 -3.75 13.41 -3.84
CA ALA A 60 -2.51 12.70 -4.16
C ALA A 60 -1.94 13.11 -5.54
N THR A 61 -2.81 13.37 -6.52
CA THR A 61 -2.42 13.71 -7.90
C THR A 61 -2.21 15.20 -8.14
N VAL A 62 -2.93 16.10 -7.46
CA VAL A 62 -2.71 17.55 -7.61
C VAL A 62 -1.31 17.96 -7.16
N GLY A 63 -0.68 17.24 -6.21
CA GLY A 63 0.72 17.45 -5.85
C GLY A 63 1.69 17.22 -7.02
N PHE A 64 1.34 16.30 -7.93
CA PHE A 64 2.11 16.03 -9.15
C PHE A 64 2.04 17.19 -10.15
N VAL A 65 0.94 17.96 -10.17
CA VAL A 65 0.76 19.11 -11.08
C VAL A 65 1.86 20.17 -10.87
N ASN A 66 2.38 20.32 -9.65
CA ASN A 66 3.50 21.21 -9.37
C ASN A 66 4.81 20.79 -10.05
N TYR A 67 4.95 19.52 -10.42
CA TYR A 67 6.13 18.98 -11.11
C TYR A 67 5.98 18.98 -12.64
N LEU A 68 4.79 19.26 -13.19
CA LEU A 68 4.58 19.36 -14.65
C LEU A 68 5.38 20.51 -15.28
N SER A 69 5.76 21.53 -14.51
CA SER A 69 6.57 22.65 -15.01
C SER A 69 8.07 22.32 -15.18
N ALA A 70 8.50 21.09 -14.87
CA ALA A 70 9.92 20.69 -14.86
C ALA A 70 10.57 20.56 -16.27
N GLY A 71 9.81 20.71 -17.37
CA GLY A 71 10.35 20.79 -18.73
C GLY A 71 11.08 19.52 -19.20
N ALA A 72 12.23 19.68 -19.87
CA ALA A 72 12.95 18.61 -20.57
C ALA A 72 13.50 17.49 -19.65
N ALA A 73 13.64 17.72 -18.36
CA ALA A 73 14.06 16.69 -17.40
C ALA A 73 12.98 15.62 -17.15
N TRP A 74 11.71 15.91 -17.48
CA TRP A 74 10.57 15.03 -17.24
C TRP A 74 10.65 13.72 -18.02
N GLY A 75 11.18 13.75 -19.26
CA GLY A 75 11.32 12.56 -20.10
C GLY A 75 12.29 11.54 -19.51
N TRP A 76 13.42 12.00 -18.95
CA TRP A 76 14.39 11.12 -18.30
C TRP A 76 13.82 10.48 -17.03
N TRP A 77 13.16 11.28 -16.19
CA TRP A 77 12.50 10.78 -14.97
C TRP A 77 11.39 9.77 -15.26
N LEU A 78 10.59 9.99 -16.30
CA LEU A 78 9.57 9.03 -16.72
C LEU A 78 10.16 7.68 -17.14
N LEU A 79 11.26 7.68 -17.91
CA LEU A 79 11.94 6.44 -18.30
C LEU A 79 12.47 5.69 -17.08
N VAL A 80 13.05 6.39 -16.10
CA VAL A 80 13.52 5.78 -14.85
C VAL A 80 12.36 5.18 -14.04
N MET A 81 11.23 5.90 -13.93
CA MET A 81 10.05 5.40 -13.21
C MET A 81 9.40 4.21 -13.92
N LEU A 82 9.29 4.25 -15.25
CA LEU A 82 8.71 3.18 -16.06
C LEU A 82 9.57 1.91 -15.97
N THR A 83 10.89 2.04 -16.08
CA THR A 83 11.80 0.90 -15.97
C THR A 83 11.76 0.30 -14.57
N GLY A 84 11.74 1.13 -13.51
CA GLY A 84 11.56 0.67 -12.14
C GLY A 84 10.24 -0.08 -11.92
N LEU A 85 9.13 0.45 -12.44
CA LEU A 85 7.81 -0.18 -12.36
C LEU A 85 7.79 -1.54 -13.09
N LEU A 86 8.29 -1.59 -14.33
CA LEU A 86 8.34 -2.81 -15.13
C LEU A 86 9.26 -3.87 -14.52
N CYS A 87 10.43 -3.46 -14.02
CA CYS A 87 11.33 -4.37 -13.32
C CYS A 87 10.70 -4.89 -12.02
N GLY A 88 10.10 -4.02 -11.20
CA GLY A 88 9.47 -4.44 -9.95
C GLY A 88 8.31 -5.40 -10.19
N ALA A 89 7.35 -5.01 -11.03
CA ALA A 89 6.21 -5.85 -11.39
C ALA A 89 6.65 -7.15 -12.07
N GLY A 90 7.65 -7.08 -12.96
CA GLY A 90 8.21 -8.23 -13.67
C GLY A 90 8.91 -9.20 -12.72
N VAL A 91 9.74 -8.71 -11.80
CA VAL A 91 10.44 -9.55 -10.81
C VAL A 91 9.45 -10.19 -9.84
N THR A 92 8.47 -9.44 -9.35
CA THR A 92 7.39 -10.01 -8.52
C THR A 92 6.62 -11.07 -9.30
N GLY A 93 6.25 -10.81 -10.55
CA GLY A 93 5.55 -11.77 -11.40
C GLY A 93 6.36 -13.04 -11.66
N LEU A 94 7.66 -12.90 -11.97
CA LEU A 94 8.57 -14.03 -12.20
C LEU A 94 8.86 -14.83 -10.94
N LEU A 95 9.02 -14.16 -9.79
CA LEU A 95 9.14 -14.83 -8.50
C LEU A 95 7.86 -15.62 -8.22
N THR A 96 6.69 -15.00 -8.30
CA THR A 96 5.42 -15.71 -8.10
C THR A 96 5.25 -16.87 -9.08
N SER A 97 5.59 -16.70 -10.36
CA SER A 97 5.49 -17.79 -11.35
C SER A 97 6.49 -18.91 -11.10
N ARG A 98 7.66 -18.62 -10.50
CA ARG A 98 8.63 -19.66 -10.13
C ARG A 98 8.19 -20.43 -8.88
N TRP A 99 7.60 -19.75 -7.90
CA TRP A 99 7.05 -20.40 -6.70
C TRP A 99 5.77 -21.21 -6.98
N LEU A 100 4.96 -20.79 -7.96
CA LEU A 100 3.78 -21.56 -8.40
C LEU A 100 4.10 -22.64 -9.45
N GLY A 101 5.29 -22.59 -10.06
CA GLY A 101 5.72 -23.51 -11.11
C GLY A 101 6.29 -24.85 -10.62
N GLU A 102 6.42 -25.04 -9.30
CA GLU A 102 6.85 -26.31 -8.68
C GLU A 102 5.69 -27.25 -8.30
N ASP A 103 4.43 -26.84 -8.49
CA ASP A 103 3.24 -27.64 -8.18
C ASP A 103 2.54 -28.23 -9.42
N GLN A 104 3.29 -28.63 -10.46
CA GLN A 104 2.78 -29.50 -11.53
C GLN A 104 3.67 -30.71 -11.79
#